data_AF-A0A2N3GG07-F1
#
_entry.id   AF-A0A2N3GG07-F1
#
_cell.length_a   1.000
_cell.length_b   1.000
_cell.length_c   1.000
_cell.angle_alpha   90.00
_cell.angle_beta   90.00
_cell.angle_gamma   90.00
#
_symmetry.space_group_name_H-M   'P 1'
#
loop_
_entity.id
_entity.type
_entity.pdbx_description
1 polymer ?
#
loop_
_entity_poly.entity_id
_entity_poly.type
_entity_poly.pdbx_seq_one_letter_code
_entity_poly.pdbx_strand_id
1 'polypeptide(L)'
;MTDLLSTALMAASDDLRGQPVWRAWVGVGSFIVLEMGGRRRSGSEDIGEYHLWVCGMDWELSLNGVVVATDIDDRDTMVMAVEGFTGRVVTRFDFDPKTLGFVLEANGGLHLRVFPSIYVSMNEWMLFMPDGMVWSVEDGRLLHEHESSDKAPL
;
A
#
# COMPACT_ATOMS: atom_id res chain seq x y z
N MET A 1 -7.08 -21.40 9.22
CA MET A 1 -8.03 -20.26 9.28
C MET A 1 -7.54 -19.06 8.46
N THR A 2 -6.23 -18.89 8.28
CA THR A 2 -5.59 -17.85 7.44
C THR A 2 -6.06 -17.84 5.98
N ASP A 3 -6.41 -19.02 5.43
CA ASP A 3 -6.73 -19.21 4.01
C ASP A 3 -7.99 -18.44 3.53
N LEU A 4 -9.01 -18.31 4.39
CA LEU A 4 -10.26 -17.63 4.02
C LEU A 4 -10.07 -16.10 3.91
N LEU A 5 -9.36 -15.51 4.88
CA LEU A 5 -9.08 -14.07 4.89
C LEU A 5 -8.17 -13.68 3.73
N SER A 6 -7.13 -14.48 3.46
CA SER A 6 -6.24 -14.22 2.33
C SER A 6 -6.96 -14.34 0.99
N THR A 7 -7.87 -15.31 0.84
CA THR A 7 -8.71 -15.43 -0.35
C THR A 7 -9.63 -14.22 -0.52
N ALA A 8 -10.25 -13.76 0.57
CA ALA A 8 -11.12 -12.59 0.56
C ALA A 8 -10.36 -11.29 0.23
N LEU A 9 -9.15 -11.11 0.78
CA LEU A 9 -8.27 -10.01 0.40
C LEU A 9 -7.92 -10.06 -1.08
N MET A 10 -7.46 -11.21 -1.60
CA MET A 10 -7.12 -11.35 -3.01
C MET A 10 -8.31 -11.00 -3.93
N ALA A 11 -9.52 -11.45 -3.57
CA ALA A 11 -10.73 -11.08 -4.31
C ALA A 11 -11.05 -9.59 -4.22
N ALA A 12 -10.86 -8.96 -3.06
CA ALA A 12 -11.06 -7.53 -2.87
C ALA A 12 -9.99 -6.69 -3.61
N SER A 13 -8.76 -7.19 -3.68
CA SER A 13 -7.64 -6.52 -4.37
C SER A 13 -7.76 -6.52 -5.88
N ASP A 14 -8.59 -7.38 -6.47
CA ASP A 14 -8.86 -7.33 -7.91
C ASP A 14 -9.51 -6.00 -8.33
N ASP A 15 -10.26 -5.34 -7.43
CA ASP A 15 -10.88 -4.03 -7.66
C ASP A 15 -9.85 -2.89 -7.79
N LEU A 16 -8.62 -3.07 -7.27
CA LEU A 16 -7.52 -2.12 -7.45
C LEU A 16 -7.02 -2.10 -8.89
N ARG A 17 -7.20 -3.17 -9.65
CA ARG A 17 -6.72 -3.26 -11.02
C ARG A 17 -7.46 -2.28 -11.91
N GLY A 18 -6.71 -1.45 -12.62
CA GLY A 18 -7.26 -0.39 -13.46
C GLY A 18 -7.50 0.92 -12.71
N GLN A 19 -7.30 0.97 -11.39
CA GLN A 19 -7.42 2.21 -10.64
C GLN A 19 -6.19 3.10 -10.87
N PRO A 20 -6.38 4.41 -11.12
CA PRO A 20 -5.27 5.35 -11.19
C PRO A 20 -4.74 5.66 -9.80
N VAL A 21 -3.41 5.72 -9.64
CA VAL A 21 -2.77 6.34 -8.47
C VAL A 21 -2.67 7.83 -8.75
N TRP A 22 -3.46 8.66 -8.07
CA TRP A 22 -3.47 10.10 -8.33
C TRP A 22 -2.61 10.90 -7.35
N ARG A 23 -2.13 10.26 -6.28
CA ARG A 23 -1.11 10.80 -5.37
C ARG A 23 -0.34 9.67 -4.73
N ALA A 24 0.99 9.82 -4.68
CA ALA A 24 1.90 8.91 -3.99
C ALA A 24 2.95 9.75 -3.28
N TRP A 25 3.27 9.45 -2.02
CA TRP A 25 4.31 10.16 -1.29
C TRP A 25 4.91 9.30 -0.19
N VAL A 26 6.05 9.76 0.30
CA VAL A 26 6.68 9.21 1.51
C VAL A 26 6.36 10.13 2.67
N GLY A 27 5.89 9.62 3.82
CA GLY A 27 5.67 10.39 5.05
C GLY A 27 6.90 10.37 5.96
N VAL A 28 6.74 10.19 7.27
CA VAL A 28 7.90 10.16 8.19
C VAL A 28 8.67 8.85 8.03
N GLY A 29 10.00 8.92 7.94
CA GLY A 29 10.85 7.74 7.72
C GLY A 29 10.63 7.13 6.33
N SER A 30 10.40 5.82 6.29
CA SER A 30 10.12 5.03 5.09
C SER A 30 8.62 4.81 4.84
N PHE A 31 7.74 5.51 5.58
CA PHE A 31 6.28 5.39 5.43
C PHE A 31 5.83 5.76 4.02
N ILE A 32 5.12 4.88 3.31
CA ILE A 32 4.56 5.15 1.98
C ILE A 32 3.04 5.31 2.08
N VAL A 33 2.51 6.28 1.34
CA VAL A 33 1.08 6.38 1.07
C VAL A 33 0.82 6.43 -0.43
N LEU A 34 -0.13 5.61 -0.90
CA LEU A 34 -0.68 5.66 -2.24
C LEU A 34 -2.19 5.91 -2.19
N GLU A 35 -2.66 6.92 -2.91
CA GLU A 35 -4.07 7.26 -3.07
C GLU A 35 -4.54 6.90 -4.48
N MET A 36 -5.57 6.05 -4.55
CA MET A 36 -5.98 5.39 -5.79
C MET A 36 -7.50 5.49 -6.01
N GLY A 37 -7.91 5.27 -7.25
CA GLY A 37 -9.33 5.30 -7.66
C GLY A 37 -9.88 6.72 -7.77
N GLY A 38 -11.17 6.89 -7.47
CA GLY A 38 -11.79 8.20 -7.36
C GLY A 38 -11.24 9.01 -6.18
N ARG A 39 -11.46 10.34 -6.22
CA ARG A 39 -11.21 11.22 -5.07
C ARG A 39 -12.47 11.31 -4.23
N ARG A 40 -12.34 11.07 -2.93
CA ARG A 40 -13.37 11.35 -1.92
C ARG A 40 -12.83 12.36 -0.92
N ARG A 41 -13.75 13.09 -0.28
CA ARG A 41 -13.38 14.06 0.76
C ARG A 41 -13.48 13.42 2.14
N SER A 42 -12.42 13.53 2.93
CA SER A 42 -12.39 13.15 4.34
C SER A 42 -11.96 14.36 5.17
N GLY A 43 -12.92 14.98 5.88
CA GLY A 43 -12.68 16.25 6.55
C GLY A 43 -12.22 17.36 5.58
N SER A 44 -11.03 17.90 5.80
CA SER A 44 -10.41 18.93 4.95
C SER A 44 -9.57 18.37 3.80
N GLU A 45 -9.34 17.06 3.76
CA GLU A 45 -8.41 16.43 2.83
C GLU A 45 -9.15 15.66 1.73
N ASP A 46 -8.54 15.62 0.56
CA ASP A 46 -8.94 14.68 -0.49
C ASP A 46 -8.13 13.40 -0.28
N ILE A 47 -8.84 12.28 -0.19
CA ILE A 47 -8.26 10.92 -0.11
C ILE A 47 -8.88 10.04 -1.20
N GLY A 48 -8.28 8.89 -1.44
CA GLY A 48 -8.69 7.94 -2.45
C GLY A 48 -9.92 7.18 -1.99
N GLU A 49 -10.68 6.70 -2.96
CA GLU A 49 -11.61 5.59 -2.72
C GLU A 49 -10.85 4.36 -2.21
N TYR A 50 -9.63 4.16 -2.70
CA TYR A 50 -8.67 3.22 -2.16
C TYR A 50 -7.45 3.99 -1.67
N HIS A 51 -6.96 3.66 -0.48
CA HIS A 51 -5.68 4.20 -0.02
C HIS A 51 -4.86 3.13 0.68
N LEU A 52 -3.56 3.11 0.37
CA LEU A 52 -2.62 2.11 0.87
C LEU A 52 -1.53 2.78 1.68
N TRP A 53 -1.37 2.32 2.91
CA TRP A 53 -0.36 2.79 3.86
C TRP A 53 0.62 1.67 4.13
N VAL A 54 1.92 1.97 4.15
CA VAL A 54 2.99 1.02 4.47
C VAL A 54 3.92 1.66 5.49
N CYS A 55 3.92 1.16 6.72
CA CYS A 55 4.68 1.67 7.86
C CYS A 55 5.52 0.56 8.49
N GLY A 56 6.79 0.85 8.81
CA GLY A 56 7.68 -0.07 9.51
C GLY A 56 7.96 -1.41 8.81
N MET A 57 7.58 -1.53 7.54
CA MET A 57 7.89 -2.65 6.65
C MET A 57 9.08 -2.29 5.77
N ASP A 58 9.87 -3.30 5.41
CA ASP A 58 10.91 -3.14 4.38
C ASP A 58 10.24 -3.10 3.01
N TRP A 59 10.79 -2.31 2.08
CA TRP A 59 10.27 -2.23 0.73
C TRP A 59 11.34 -1.97 -0.31
N GLU A 60 11.07 -2.45 -1.52
CA GLU A 60 11.89 -2.25 -2.70
C GLU A 60 11.02 -1.75 -3.85
N LEU A 61 11.43 -0.66 -4.50
CA LEU A 61 10.79 -0.11 -5.68
C LEU A 61 11.70 -0.31 -6.88
N SER A 62 11.17 -0.95 -7.91
CA SER A 62 11.87 -1.20 -9.17
C SER A 62 11.15 -0.59 -10.36
N LEU A 63 11.93 -0.14 -11.35
CA LEU A 63 11.46 0.35 -12.64
C LEU A 63 12.08 -0.50 -13.74
N ASN A 64 11.25 -1.18 -14.52
CA ASN A 64 11.68 -2.09 -15.60
C ASN A 64 12.69 -3.15 -15.11
N GLY A 65 12.50 -3.66 -13.89
CA GLY A 65 13.35 -4.70 -13.29
C GLY A 65 14.64 -4.19 -12.66
N VAL A 66 14.87 -2.87 -12.62
CA VAL A 66 16.01 -2.26 -11.92
C VAL A 66 15.51 -1.61 -10.63
N VAL A 67 16.11 -1.97 -9.49
CA VAL A 67 15.81 -1.32 -8.20
C VAL A 67 16.25 0.13 -8.27
N VAL A 68 15.33 1.05 -7.95
CA VAL A 68 15.58 2.50 -7.97
C VAL A 68 15.47 3.15 -6.59
N ALA A 69 14.82 2.49 -5.63
CA ALA A 69 14.80 2.90 -4.23
C ALA A 69 14.43 1.73 -3.31
N THR A 70 14.84 1.84 -2.05
CA THR A 70 14.53 0.96 -0.93
C THR A 70 14.18 1.80 0.31
N ASP A 71 13.65 1.17 1.36
CA ASP A 71 13.30 1.81 2.62
C ASP A 71 14.49 2.39 3.41
N ILE A 72 15.72 2.01 3.06
CA ILE A 72 16.96 2.47 3.70
C ILE A 72 17.71 3.55 2.91
N ASP A 73 17.24 3.88 1.71
CA ASP A 73 17.86 4.90 0.88
C ASP A 73 17.64 6.30 1.47
N ASP A 74 18.37 7.29 0.93
CA ASP A 74 18.16 8.66 1.33
C ASP A 74 16.76 9.16 0.97
N ARG A 75 16.33 10.21 1.67
CA ARG A 75 14.98 10.72 1.58
C ARG A 75 14.58 11.16 0.17
N ASP A 76 15.48 11.82 -0.54
CA ASP A 76 15.17 12.37 -1.86
C ASP A 76 15.01 11.23 -2.88
N THR A 77 15.85 10.20 -2.78
CA THR A 77 15.73 8.97 -3.56
C THR A 77 14.38 8.27 -3.33
N MET A 78 13.98 8.07 -2.07
CA MET A 78 12.68 7.45 -1.75
C MET A 78 11.51 8.27 -2.30
N VAL A 79 11.51 9.59 -2.08
CA VAL A 79 10.42 10.49 -2.55
C VAL A 79 10.30 10.44 -4.07
N MET A 80 11.41 10.61 -4.79
CA MET A 80 11.41 10.59 -6.26
C MET A 80 10.88 9.26 -6.81
N ALA A 81 11.28 8.14 -6.22
CA ALA A 81 10.84 6.82 -6.65
C ALA A 81 9.34 6.60 -6.41
N VAL A 82 8.85 6.90 -5.20
CA VAL A 82 7.45 6.71 -4.81
C VAL A 82 6.53 7.65 -5.57
N GLU A 83 6.90 8.93 -5.75
CA GLU A 83 6.13 9.87 -6.57
C GLU A 83 5.98 9.40 -8.01
N GLY A 84 6.88 8.54 -8.49
CA GLY A 84 6.80 7.88 -9.79
C GLY A 84 5.49 7.12 -10.03
N PHE A 85 4.77 6.69 -8.98
CA PHE A 85 3.44 6.08 -9.11
C PHE A 85 2.35 7.09 -9.52
N THR A 86 2.52 8.39 -9.23
CA THR A 86 1.49 9.39 -9.51
C THR A 86 1.18 9.47 -11.01
N GLY A 87 -0.10 9.38 -11.35
CA GLY A 87 -0.61 9.36 -12.73
C GLY A 87 -0.56 7.99 -13.41
N ARG A 88 -0.08 6.94 -12.73
CA ARG A 88 -0.04 5.58 -13.28
C ARG A 88 -1.25 4.77 -12.88
N VAL A 89 -1.48 3.69 -13.60
CA VAL A 89 -2.61 2.79 -13.39
C VAL A 89 -2.11 1.49 -12.78
N VAL A 90 -2.72 1.06 -11.68
CA VAL A 90 -2.42 -0.22 -11.04
C VAL A 90 -2.76 -1.34 -12.00
N THR A 91 -1.79 -2.22 -12.27
CA THR A 91 -1.95 -3.38 -13.15
C THR A 91 -2.03 -4.68 -12.37
N ARG A 92 -1.54 -4.70 -11.12
CA ARG A 92 -1.50 -5.89 -10.28
C ARG A 92 -1.40 -5.53 -8.80
N PHE A 93 -2.06 -6.33 -7.96
CA PHE A 93 -1.85 -6.35 -6.51
C PHE A 93 -1.86 -7.82 -6.06
N ASP A 94 -0.72 -8.30 -5.58
CA ASP A 94 -0.51 -9.69 -5.20
C ASP A 94 -0.06 -9.77 -3.74
N PHE A 95 -0.94 -10.25 -2.87
CA PHE A 95 -0.63 -10.50 -1.47
C PHE A 95 -0.06 -11.91 -1.26
N ASP A 96 1.02 -12.02 -0.47
CA ASP A 96 1.57 -13.31 -0.05
C ASP A 96 1.17 -13.63 1.40
N PRO A 97 0.26 -14.60 1.64
CA PRO A 97 -0.20 -14.94 2.98
C PRO A 97 0.86 -15.58 3.86
N LYS A 98 1.99 -16.05 3.29
CA LYS A 98 3.07 -16.67 4.07
C LYS A 98 3.99 -15.63 4.68
N THR A 99 4.25 -14.56 3.94
CA THR A 99 5.12 -13.47 4.38
C THR A 99 4.33 -12.28 4.90
N LEU A 100 3.03 -12.20 4.61
CA LEU A 100 2.18 -11.03 4.88
C LEU A 100 2.65 -9.76 4.15
N GLY A 101 3.53 -9.91 3.17
CA GLY A 101 3.93 -8.87 2.24
C GLY A 101 3.02 -8.84 1.02
N PHE A 102 3.27 -7.88 0.13
CA PHE A 102 2.59 -7.79 -1.14
C PHE A 102 3.48 -7.23 -2.24
N VAL A 103 3.02 -7.40 -3.47
CA VAL A 103 3.56 -6.81 -4.68
C VAL A 103 2.47 -5.94 -5.31
N LEU A 104 2.79 -4.69 -5.60
CA LEU A 104 1.94 -3.77 -6.36
C LEU A 104 2.68 -3.38 -7.64
N GLU A 105 2.05 -3.61 -8.79
CA GLU A 105 2.57 -3.17 -10.08
C GLU A 105 1.68 -2.08 -10.66
N ALA A 106 2.31 -1.12 -11.32
CA ALA A 106 1.63 -0.09 -12.11
C ALA A 106 2.22 -0.03 -13.52
N ASN A 107 1.42 0.47 -14.46
CA ASN A 107 1.83 0.59 -15.86
C ASN A 107 3.15 1.37 -16.03
N GLY A 108 3.85 1.10 -17.13
CA GLY A 108 5.18 1.68 -17.36
C GLY A 108 6.29 1.07 -16.49
N GLY A 109 6.09 -0.17 -16.04
CA GLY A 109 7.13 -1.02 -15.45
C GLY A 109 7.47 -0.71 -13.99
N LEU A 110 6.61 0.01 -13.26
CA LEU A 110 6.82 0.25 -11.83
C LEU A 110 6.32 -0.92 -11.00
N HIS A 111 7.13 -1.32 -10.03
CA HIS A 111 6.85 -2.45 -9.17
C HIS A 111 7.35 -2.14 -7.75
N LEU A 112 6.42 -2.09 -6.80
CA LEU A 112 6.65 -1.97 -5.37
C LEU A 112 6.50 -3.34 -4.73
N ARG A 113 7.55 -3.83 -4.07
CA ARG A 113 7.53 -5.04 -3.27
C ARG A 113 7.66 -4.65 -1.80
N VAL A 114 6.71 -5.09 -0.98
CA VAL A 114 6.68 -4.86 0.47
C VAL A 114 6.81 -6.18 1.19
N PHE A 115 7.67 -6.25 2.21
CA PHE A 115 7.92 -7.47 2.97
C PHE A 115 8.23 -7.14 4.44
N PRO A 116 8.05 -8.11 5.36
CA PRO A 116 8.29 -7.89 6.79
C PRO A 116 9.71 -7.39 7.07
N SER A 117 9.82 -6.36 7.90
CA SER A 117 11.10 -6.00 8.52
C SER A 117 11.43 -6.94 9.68
N ILE A 118 12.66 -6.84 10.19
CA ILE A 118 13.10 -7.54 11.40
C ILE A 118 12.35 -7.07 12.67
N TYR A 119 11.72 -5.89 12.63
CA TYR A 119 10.98 -5.31 13.75
C TYR A 119 9.49 -5.58 13.61
N VAL A 120 9.09 -6.84 13.85
CA VAL A 120 7.72 -7.33 13.60
C VAL A 120 6.62 -6.50 14.28
N SER A 121 6.90 -5.89 15.45
CA SER A 121 5.95 -5.04 16.17
C SER A 121 5.70 -3.68 15.52
N MET A 122 6.36 -3.38 14.40
CA MET A 122 6.16 -2.17 13.60
C MET A 122 5.72 -2.50 12.17
N ASN A 123 5.63 -3.78 11.82
CA ASN A 123 5.27 -4.24 10.49
C ASN A 123 3.79 -4.00 10.23
N GLU A 124 3.48 -2.84 9.65
CA GLU A 124 2.12 -2.40 9.44
C GLU A 124 1.90 -1.99 7.99
N TRP A 125 0.88 -2.58 7.36
CA TRP A 125 0.29 -1.98 6.18
C TRP A 125 -1.22 -2.01 6.29
N MET A 126 -1.88 -1.04 5.67
CA MET A 126 -3.33 -0.90 5.68
C MET A 126 -3.81 -0.54 4.27
N LEU A 127 -4.80 -1.28 3.78
CA LEU A 127 -5.49 -1.03 2.53
C LEU A 127 -6.96 -0.72 2.84
N PHE A 128 -7.33 0.53 2.57
CA PHE A 128 -8.67 1.04 2.78
C PHE A 128 -9.45 0.90 1.48
N MET A 129 -10.68 0.41 1.59
CA MET A 129 -11.55 0.09 0.47
C MET A 129 -12.75 1.06 0.39
N PRO A 130 -13.39 1.19 -0.79
CA PRO A 130 -14.49 2.16 -0.98
C PRO A 130 -15.75 1.87 -0.16
N ASP A 131 -15.95 0.61 0.25
CA ASP A 131 -17.06 0.16 1.10
C ASP A 131 -16.80 0.40 2.61
N GLY A 132 -15.68 1.05 2.92
CA GLY A 132 -15.24 1.30 4.28
C GLY A 132 -14.60 0.08 4.95
N MET A 133 -14.30 -1.00 4.23
CA MET A 133 -13.47 -2.08 4.75
C MET A 133 -12.00 -1.66 4.78
N VAL A 134 -11.28 -2.11 5.80
CA VAL A 134 -9.84 -1.95 5.95
C VAL A 134 -9.22 -3.33 6.10
N TRP A 135 -8.29 -3.65 5.22
CA TRP A 135 -7.41 -4.81 5.34
C TRP A 135 -6.09 -4.35 5.91
N SER A 136 -5.57 -5.03 6.92
CA SER A 136 -4.28 -4.65 7.49
C SER A 136 -3.44 -5.84 7.91
N VAL A 137 -2.14 -5.61 7.98
CA VAL A 137 -1.24 -6.46 8.76
C VAL A 137 -0.80 -5.66 9.97
N GLU A 138 -0.96 -6.24 11.15
CA GLU A 138 -0.55 -5.67 12.43
C GLU A 138 0.05 -6.80 13.27
N ASP A 139 1.22 -6.59 13.89
CA ASP A 139 1.92 -7.59 14.69
C ASP A 139 2.05 -8.96 14.00
N GLY A 140 2.27 -8.95 12.68
CA GLY A 140 2.39 -10.17 11.88
C GLY A 140 1.08 -10.97 11.76
N ARG A 141 -0.07 -10.31 11.81
CA ARG A 141 -1.39 -10.92 11.62
C ARG A 141 -2.18 -10.15 10.57
N LEU A 142 -2.81 -10.89 9.66
CA LEU A 142 -3.79 -10.32 8.74
C LEU A 142 -5.11 -10.07 9.49
N LEU A 143 -5.60 -8.84 9.43
CA LEU A 143 -6.84 -8.38 10.03
C LEU A 143 -7.76 -7.79 8.95
N HIS A 144 -9.05 -7.78 9.24
CA HIS A 144 -10.03 -7.05 8.44
C HIS A 144 -11.10 -6.44 9.36
N GLU A 145 -11.45 -5.19 9.14
CA GLU A 145 -12.43 -4.48 9.94
C GLU A 145 -13.12 -3.40 9.11
N HIS A 146 -14.23 -2.86 9.60
CA HIS A 146 -14.78 -1.63 9.05
C HIS A 146 -14.02 -0.44 9.63
N GLU A 147 -13.71 0.53 8.78
CA GLU A 147 -13.15 1.83 9.15
C GLU A 147 -14.02 2.45 10.25
N SER A 148 -13.47 2.48 11.47
CA SER A 148 -14.11 3.20 12.58
C SER A 148 -13.88 4.69 12.39
N SER A 149 -14.85 5.52 12.78
CA SER A 149 -14.73 6.98 12.76
C SER A 149 -13.58 7.55 13.58
N ASP A 150 -12.93 6.73 14.41
CA ASP A 150 -11.88 7.15 15.34
C ASP A 150 -10.47 7.01 14.75
N LYS A 151 -10.29 6.30 13.64
CA LYS A 151 -9.02 6.20 12.90
C LYS A 151 -8.96 7.30 11.84
N ALA A 152 -8.86 8.55 12.26
CA ALA A 152 -8.56 9.63 11.32
C ALA A 152 -7.17 9.42 10.72
N PRO A 153 -6.98 9.65 9.41
CA PRO A 153 -5.64 9.67 8.84
C PRO A 153 -4.84 10.79 9.51
N LEU A 154 -3.63 10.45 9.99
CA LEU A 154 -2.67 11.37 10.61
C LEU A 154 -2.15 12.41 9.61
#